data_AF-A0A2W0FU79-F1
#
_entry.id   AF-A0A2W0FU79-F1
#
_cell.length_a   1.000
_cell.length_b   1.000
_cell.length_c   1.000
_cell.angle_alpha   90.00
_cell.angle_beta   90.00
_cell.angle_gamma   90.00
#
_symmetry.space_group_name_H-M   'P 1'
#
loop_
_entity.id
_entity.type
_entity.pdbx_description
1 polymer ?
#
loop_
_entity_poly.entity_id
_entity_poly.type
_entity_poly.pdbx_seq_one_letter_code
_entity_poly.pdbx_strand_id
1 'polypeptide(L)'
;MPNAENEAVLQKAMDIAEDNQQRLEQLLEQEQEQQLQKPALAQAMQQIAQNAQVYESQLHKASDAGHGVASYLLANLEENRKTLSGHDYQAQHNKACALYQSAADQGLLAAAVILLRDCETAYQRFKLNDPELLRLRAQLLKALEQADSYAKHYPLPAINSFCFKPAHIPEIKQGQPLATLKSLYAPVLLNLEQFRADGYYLLALKSSLDGSTAPDYFHKVRALTADCLDPMSLERMIDAAEQKAPGL
;
A
#
# COMPACT_ATOMS: atom_id res chain seq x y z
N MET A 1 -9.68 18.19 -6.85
CA MET A 1 -10.55 17.18 -7.48
C MET A 1 -9.97 16.83 -8.84
N PRO A 2 -10.05 15.57 -9.28
CA PRO A 2 -9.54 15.15 -10.58
C PRO A 2 -10.22 15.92 -11.71
N ASN A 3 -9.46 16.42 -12.68
CA ASN A 3 -9.99 16.99 -13.92
C ASN A 3 -9.75 16.02 -15.09
N ALA A 4 -10.42 16.22 -16.21
CA ALA A 4 -10.37 15.31 -17.36
C ALA A 4 -8.95 15.16 -17.96
N GLU A 5 -8.15 16.23 -17.91
CA GLU A 5 -6.79 16.23 -18.45
C GLU A 5 -5.84 15.37 -17.59
N ASN A 6 -5.85 15.57 -16.28
CA ASN A 6 -5.04 14.81 -15.33
C ASN A 6 -5.46 13.33 -15.31
N GLU A 7 -6.75 13.06 -15.46
CA GLU A 7 -7.29 11.70 -15.59
C GLU A 7 -6.74 11.01 -16.85
N ALA A 8 -6.71 11.71 -17.99
CA ALA A 8 -6.16 11.14 -19.22
C ALA A 8 -4.64 10.89 -19.12
N VAL A 9 -3.90 11.72 -18.39
CA VAL A 9 -2.48 11.50 -18.10
C VAL A 9 -2.30 10.27 -17.20
N LEU A 10 -3.09 10.13 -16.14
CA LEU A 10 -3.06 8.93 -15.30
C LEU A 10 -3.43 7.69 -16.11
N GLN A 11 -4.48 7.74 -16.94
CA GLN A 11 -4.90 6.60 -17.75
C GLN A 11 -3.77 6.09 -18.63
N LYS A 12 -3.02 6.98 -19.28
CA LYS A 12 -1.82 6.60 -20.04
C LYS A 12 -0.78 5.88 -19.19
N ALA A 13 -0.60 6.28 -17.94
CA ALA A 13 0.29 5.56 -17.02
C ALA A 13 -0.27 4.15 -16.72
N MET A 14 -1.57 4.06 -16.46
CA MET A 14 -2.23 2.78 -16.17
C MET A 14 -2.15 1.81 -17.36
N ASP A 15 -2.38 2.28 -18.59
CA ASP A 15 -2.27 1.46 -19.79
C ASP A 15 -0.85 0.88 -19.94
N ILE A 16 0.19 1.67 -19.67
CA ILE A 16 1.59 1.22 -19.70
C ILE A 16 1.86 0.17 -18.61
N ALA A 17 1.30 0.35 -17.42
CA ALA A 17 1.45 -0.59 -16.33
C ALA A 17 0.78 -1.93 -16.66
N GLU A 18 -0.41 -1.90 -17.26
CA GLU A 18 -1.13 -3.09 -17.73
C GLU A 18 -0.36 -3.83 -18.83
N ASP A 19 0.15 -3.12 -19.84
CA ASP A 19 0.99 -3.71 -20.89
C ASP A 19 2.25 -4.40 -20.32
N ASN A 20 2.88 -3.77 -19.32
CA ASN A 20 4.03 -4.35 -18.63
C ASN A 20 3.65 -5.58 -17.81
N GLN A 21 2.50 -5.54 -17.13
CA GLN A 21 2.00 -6.68 -16.36
C GLN A 21 1.72 -7.88 -17.26
N GLN A 22 0.99 -7.70 -18.36
CA GLN A 22 0.69 -8.77 -19.31
C GLN A 22 1.97 -9.39 -19.88
N ARG A 23 2.98 -8.58 -20.16
CA ARG A 23 4.29 -9.05 -20.64
C ARG A 23 5.03 -9.87 -19.58
N LEU A 24 5.02 -9.42 -18.32
CA LEU A 24 5.60 -10.18 -17.21
C LEU A 24 4.89 -11.51 -16.98
N GLU A 25 3.56 -11.54 -17.10
CA GLU A 25 2.76 -12.75 -17.00
C GLU A 25 3.13 -13.77 -18.09
N GLN A 26 3.28 -13.33 -19.34
CA GLN A 26 3.76 -14.19 -20.43
C GLN A 26 5.16 -14.78 -20.16
N LEU A 27 6.08 -13.98 -19.61
CA LEU A 27 7.41 -14.48 -19.25
C LEU A 27 7.36 -15.50 -18.11
N LEU A 28 6.46 -15.31 -17.14
CA LEU A 28 6.26 -16.24 -16.03
C LEU A 28 5.69 -17.57 -16.51
N GLU A 29 4.73 -17.55 -17.43
CA GLU A 29 4.19 -18.76 -18.08
C GLU A 29 5.30 -19.52 -18.82
N GLN A 30 6.10 -18.82 -19.63
CA GLN A 30 7.25 -19.41 -20.33
C GLN A 30 8.30 -19.98 -19.37
N GLU A 31 8.56 -19.33 -18.23
CA GLU A 31 9.47 -19.83 -17.21
C GLU A 31 8.94 -21.13 -16.58
N GLN A 32 7.63 -21.16 -16.25
CA GLN A 32 6.99 -22.34 -15.68
C GLN A 32 7.01 -23.53 -16.65
N GLU A 33 6.81 -23.28 -17.94
CA GLU A 33 6.87 -24.30 -19.00
C GLU A 33 8.30 -24.68 -19.41
N GLN A 34 9.33 -24.06 -18.82
CA GLN A 34 10.75 -24.23 -19.18
C GLN A 34 11.06 -23.86 -20.64
N GLN A 35 10.24 -22.98 -21.23
CA GLN A 35 10.37 -22.49 -22.60
C GLN A 35 10.98 -21.09 -22.68
N LEU A 36 11.25 -20.46 -21.53
CA LEU A 36 11.80 -19.11 -21.48
C LEU A 36 13.20 -19.04 -22.10
N GLN A 37 13.28 -18.33 -23.22
CA GLN A 37 14.54 -18.10 -23.93
C GLN A 37 15.22 -16.81 -23.45
N LYS A 38 16.54 -16.86 -23.21
CA LYS A 38 17.31 -15.68 -22.77
C LYS A 38 17.15 -14.44 -23.65
N PRO A 39 17.13 -14.54 -25.00
CA PRO A 39 16.93 -13.36 -25.85
C PRO A 39 15.54 -12.73 -25.69
N ALA A 40 14.49 -13.55 -25.57
CA ALA A 40 13.13 -13.08 -25.34
C ALA A 40 13.01 -12.36 -23.99
N LEU A 41 13.65 -12.91 -22.95
CA LEU A 41 13.75 -12.26 -21.64
C LEU A 41 14.46 -10.90 -21.73
N ALA A 42 15.62 -10.83 -22.38
CA ALA A 42 16.38 -9.59 -22.50
C ALA A 42 15.59 -8.50 -23.25
N GLN A 43 14.91 -8.86 -24.35
CA GLN A 43 14.07 -7.95 -25.12
C GLN A 43 12.89 -7.45 -24.28
N ALA A 44 12.20 -8.34 -23.57
CA ALA A 44 11.08 -7.97 -22.72
C ALA A 44 11.52 -7.03 -21.58
N MET A 45 12.66 -7.31 -20.94
CA MET A 45 13.22 -6.45 -19.88
C MET A 45 13.62 -5.07 -20.40
N GLN A 46 14.16 -4.97 -21.62
CA GLN A 46 14.46 -3.67 -22.24
C GLN A 46 13.19 -2.86 -22.48
N GLN A 47 12.12 -3.50 -22.99
CA GLN A 47 10.84 -2.83 -23.20
C GLN A 47 10.22 -2.39 -21.87
N ILE A 48 10.23 -3.25 -20.85
CA ILE A 48 9.72 -2.92 -19.51
C ILE A 48 10.48 -1.74 -18.93
N ALA A 49 11.81 -1.70 -19.08
CA ALA A 49 12.63 -0.58 -18.59
C ALA A 49 12.28 0.75 -19.29
N GLN A 50 12.07 0.73 -20.61
CA GLN A 50 11.63 1.91 -21.36
C GLN A 50 10.22 2.35 -20.92
N ASN A 51 9.29 1.41 -20.83
CA ASN A 51 7.93 1.66 -20.38
C ASN A 51 7.90 2.20 -18.94
N ALA A 52 8.75 1.70 -18.04
CA ALA A 52 8.85 2.18 -16.66
C ALA A 52 9.23 3.66 -16.59
N GLN A 53 10.14 4.14 -17.46
CA GLN A 53 10.50 5.55 -17.53
C GLN A 53 9.32 6.41 -18.00
N VAL A 54 8.56 5.94 -19.00
CA VAL A 54 7.38 6.67 -19.50
C VAL A 54 6.28 6.67 -18.44
N TYR A 55 6.02 5.52 -17.82
CA TYR A 55 5.06 5.36 -16.72
C TYR A 55 5.33 6.36 -15.60
N GLU A 56 6.56 6.39 -15.09
CA GLU A 56 6.97 7.32 -14.04
C GLU A 56 6.82 8.79 -14.48
N SER A 57 7.18 9.10 -15.73
CA SER A 57 6.99 10.46 -16.27
C SER A 57 5.52 10.88 -16.31
N GLN A 58 4.60 9.98 -16.67
CA GLN A 58 3.17 10.27 -16.64
C GLN A 58 2.65 10.42 -15.21
N LEU A 59 3.10 9.57 -14.28
CA LEU A 59 2.76 9.71 -12.87
C LEU A 59 3.22 11.05 -12.29
N HIS A 60 4.45 11.50 -12.62
CA HIS A 60 4.93 12.83 -12.23
C HIS A 60 4.01 13.92 -12.75
N LYS A 61 3.69 13.93 -14.05
CA LYS A 61 2.78 14.94 -14.64
C LYS A 61 1.42 14.98 -13.95
N ALA A 62 0.79 13.82 -13.73
CA ALA A 62 -0.50 13.75 -13.06
C ALA A 62 -0.41 14.14 -11.58
N SER A 63 0.66 13.74 -10.89
CA SER A 63 0.91 14.08 -9.48
C SER A 63 1.14 15.58 -9.29
N ASP A 64 1.99 16.19 -10.13
CA ASP A 64 2.29 17.63 -10.10
C ASP A 64 1.05 18.48 -10.39
N ALA A 65 0.12 17.93 -11.19
CA ALA A 65 -1.19 18.53 -11.44
C ALA A 65 -2.24 18.25 -10.35
N GLY A 66 -1.86 17.56 -9.26
CA GLY A 66 -2.73 17.31 -8.11
C GLY A 66 -3.68 16.12 -8.28
N HIS A 67 -3.23 15.03 -8.89
CA HIS A 67 -3.97 13.76 -8.96
C HIS A 67 -3.51 12.77 -7.87
N GLY A 68 -4.39 12.47 -6.92
CA GLY A 68 -4.03 11.75 -5.68
C GLY A 68 -3.58 10.33 -5.92
N VAL A 69 -4.24 9.60 -6.83
CA VAL A 69 -3.82 8.25 -7.24
C VAL A 69 -2.44 8.27 -7.90
N ALA A 70 -2.11 9.30 -8.69
CA ALA A 70 -0.79 9.38 -9.32
C ALA A 70 0.30 9.62 -8.27
N SER A 71 0.05 10.54 -7.32
CA SER A 71 0.95 10.76 -6.18
C SER A 71 1.14 9.48 -5.35
N TYR A 72 0.07 8.71 -5.13
CA TYR A 72 0.11 7.43 -4.43
C TYR A 72 0.95 6.37 -5.15
N LEU A 73 0.72 6.17 -6.45
CA LEU A 73 1.48 5.21 -7.25
C LEU A 73 2.95 5.61 -7.36
N LEU A 74 3.24 6.92 -7.46
CA LEU A 74 4.60 7.44 -7.44
C LEU A 74 5.28 7.20 -6.09
N ALA A 75 4.56 7.38 -4.97
CA ALA A 75 5.07 7.07 -3.65
C ALA A 75 5.44 5.58 -3.49
N ASN A 76 4.61 4.67 -4.03
CA ASN A 76 4.92 3.25 -4.07
C ASN A 76 6.20 2.94 -4.88
N LEU A 77 6.45 3.65 -5.99
CA LEU A 77 7.69 3.50 -6.75
C LEU A 77 8.92 3.92 -5.93
N GLU A 78 8.85 5.06 -5.24
CA GLU A 78 9.94 5.53 -4.37
C GLU A 78 10.19 4.58 -3.20
N GLU A 79 9.13 4.07 -2.57
CA GLU A 79 9.24 3.05 -1.51
C GLU A 79 9.88 1.75 -2.01
N ASN A 80 9.58 1.31 -3.23
CA ASN A 80 10.19 0.09 -3.76
C ASN A 80 11.67 0.29 -4.12
N ARG A 81 12.06 1.47 -4.60
CA ARG A 81 13.46 1.82 -4.91
C ARG A 81 14.38 1.75 -3.70
N LYS A 82 13.87 2.03 -2.50
CA LYS A 82 14.65 1.95 -1.26
C LYS A 82 15.30 0.58 -1.05
N THR A 83 14.67 -0.48 -1.57
CA THR A 83 15.17 -1.85 -1.45
C THR A 83 16.21 -2.21 -2.53
N LEU A 84 16.32 -1.41 -3.59
CA LEU A 84 17.14 -1.69 -4.77
C LEU A 84 18.37 -0.78 -4.91
N SER A 85 18.31 0.48 -4.47
CA SER A 85 19.35 1.47 -4.80
C SER A 85 20.53 1.57 -3.84
N GLY A 86 20.52 0.90 -2.69
CA GLY A 86 21.66 0.83 -1.74
C GLY A 86 22.13 2.15 -1.11
N HIS A 87 21.62 3.31 -1.59
CA HIS A 87 22.00 4.65 -1.17
C HIS A 87 20.76 5.48 -0.79
N ASP A 88 20.88 6.20 0.33
CA ASP A 88 19.94 7.17 0.91
C ASP A 88 18.49 6.70 1.14
N TYR A 89 18.36 5.60 1.87
CA TYR A 89 17.09 5.05 2.35
C TYR A 89 16.17 6.11 2.95
N GLN A 90 16.72 6.99 3.80
CA GLN A 90 15.92 7.97 4.53
C GLN A 90 15.37 9.06 3.61
N ALA A 91 16.16 9.57 2.65
CA ALA A 91 15.66 10.58 1.73
C ALA A 91 14.55 10.03 0.82
N GLN A 92 14.69 8.80 0.32
CA GLN A 92 13.66 8.17 -0.51
C GLN A 92 12.37 7.93 0.27
N HIS A 93 12.49 7.42 1.49
CA HIS A 93 11.34 7.23 2.38
C HIS A 93 10.64 8.55 2.68
N ASN A 94 11.39 9.61 3.00
CA ASN A 94 10.81 10.94 3.23
C ASN A 94 10.08 11.47 1.99
N LYS A 95 10.63 11.25 0.79
CA LYS A 95 9.99 11.63 -0.48
C LYS A 95 8.68 10.88 -0.69
N ALA A 96 8.66 9.56 -0.46
CA ALA A 96 7.44 8.77 -0.55
C ALA A 96 6.38 9.23 0.47
N CYS A 97 6.77 9.50 1.72
CA CYS A 97 5.87 10.01 2.74
C CYS A 97 5.26 11.36 2.39
N ALA A 98 6.02 12.27 1.78
CA ALA A 98 5.49 13.53 1.27
C ALA A 98 4.46 13.31 0.15
N LEU A 99 4.69 12.35 -0.75
CA LEU A 99 3.75 12.00 -1.82
C LEU A 99 2.48 11.34 -1.27
N TYR A 100 2.58 10.43 -0.30
CA TYR A 100 1.40 9.88 0.38
C TYR A 100 0.62 10.98 1.12
N GLN A 101 1.30 11.93 1.77
CA GLN A 101 0.65 13.05 2.44
C GLN A 101 -0.16 13.88 1.44
N SER A 102 0.44 14.22 0.29
CA SER A 102 -0.26 14.92 -0.80
C SER A 102 -1.49 14.14 -1.30
N ALA A 103 -1.36 12.82 -1.51
CA ALA A 103 -2.47 11.98 -1.96
C ALA A 103 -3.61 11.91 -0.92
N ALA A 104 -3.28 11.80 0.36
CA ALA A 104 -4.25 11.78 1.45
C ALA A 104 -4.96 13.14 1.61
N ASP A 105 -4.23 14.24 1.48
CA ASP A 105 -4.79 15.61 1.52
C ASP A 105 -5.76 15.86 0.35
N GLN A 106 -5.58 15.14 -0.76
CA GLN A 106 -6.48 15.15 -1.90
C GLN A 106 -7.68 14.19 -1.76
N GLY A 107 -7.77 13.45 -0.65
CA GLY A 107 -8.94 12.62 -0.30
C GLY A 107 -8.84 11.15 -0.70
N LEU A 108 -7.63 10.62 -0.94
CA LEU A 108 -7.41 9.19 -1.19
C LEU A 108 -7.23 8.42 0.14
N LEU A 109 -8.15 7.51 0.46
CA LEU A 109 -8.09 6.69 1.68
C LEU A 109 -6.84 5.80 1.71
N ALA A 110 -6.52 5.14 0.59
CA ALA A 110 -5.35 4.28 0.50
C ALA A 110 -4.08 5.00 0.99
N ALA A 111 -3.88 6.27 0.62
CA ALA A 111 -2.73 7.05 1.07
C ALA A 111 -2.74 7.34 2.58
N ALA A 112 -3.91 7.67 3.15
CA ALA A 112 -4.04 7.89 4.59
C ALA A 112 -3.69 6.63 5.41
N VAL A 113 -4.07 5.44 4.91
CA VAL A 113 -3.71 4.14 5.48
C VAL A 113 -2.19 3.96 5.46
N ILE A 114 -1.53 4.19 4.33
CA ILE A 114 -0.06 4.03 4.21
C ILE A 114 0.68 5.01 5.11
N LEU A 115 0.26 6.28 5.19
CA LEU A 115 0.91 7.29 6.04
C LEU A 115 0.98 6.86 7.50
N LEU A 116 -0.15 6.41 8.07
CA LEU A 116 -0.18 5.99 9.46
C LEU A 116 0.64 4.71 9.69
N ARG A 117 0.73 3.84 8.68
CA ARG A 117 1.45 2.58 8.80
C ARG A 117 2.96 2.75 8.67
N ASP A 118 3.39 3.35 7.57
CA ASP A 118 4.76 3.26 7.08
C ASP A 118 5.57 4.54 7.35
N CYS A 119 4.92 5.71 7.44
CA CYS A 119 5.60 7.01 7.63
C CYS A 119 5.65 7.47 9.08
N GLU A 120 4.74 6.98 9.92
CA GLU A 120 4.68 7.29 11.34
C GLU A 120 5.70 6.45 12.12
N THR A 121 6.64 7.09 12.82
CA THR A 121 7.75 6.41 13.54
C THR A 121 7.69 6.49 15.06
N ALA A 122 6.80 7.30 15.62
CA ALA A 122 6.65 7.51 17.06
C ALA A 122 6.03 6.29 17.78
N TYR A 123 5.12 5.56 17.15
CA TYR A 123 4.53 4.32 17.68
C TYR A 123 5.58 3.25 17.94
N GLN A 124 6.54 3.08 17.02
CA GLN A 124 7.67 2.15 17.21
C GLN A 124 8.55 2.52 18.41
N ARG A 125 8.49 3.78 18.86
CA ARG A 125 9.19 4.31 20.03
C ARG A 125 8.27 4.40 21.26
N PHE A 126 7.08 3.79 21.20
CA PHE A 126 6.04 3.80 22.24
C PHE A 126 5.57 5.20 22.65
N LYS A 127 5.69 6.19 21.76
CA LYS A 127 5.24 7.57 21.99
C LYS A 127 3.79 7.74 21.52
N LEU A 128 2.85 7.20 22.28
CA LEU A 128 1.44 7.14 21.88
C LEU A 128 0.71 8.50 21.89
N ASN A 129 1.30 9.51 22.54
CA ASN A 129 0.80 10.89 22.58
C ASN A 129 1.59 11.84 21.65
N ASP A 130 2.39 11.29 20.73
CA ASP A 130 3.14 12.10 19.78
C ASP A 130 2.19 12.91 18.87
N PRO A 131 2.41 14.23 18.71
CA PRO A 131 1.52 15.07 17.92
C PRO A 131 1.35 14.59 16.47
N GLU A 132 2.39 14.01 15.86
CA GLU A 132 2.33 13.51 14.50
C GLU A 132 1.47 12.25 14.40
N LEU A 133 1.64 11.32 15.35
CA LEU A 133 0.79 10.13 15.46
C LEU A 133 -0.68 10.52 15.65
N LEU A 134 -0.97 11.45 16.56
CA LEU A 134 -2.35 11.92 16.79
C LEU A 134 -2.94 12.58 15.55
N ARG A 135 -2.14 13.40 14.83
CA ARG A 135 -2.55 14.02 13.56
C ARG A 135 -2.89 12.97 12.50
N LEU A 136 -2.03 11.96 12.31
CA LEU A 136 -2.23 10.91 11.32
C LEU A 136 -3.41 9.99 11.64
N ARG A 137 -3.65 9.68 12.93
CA ARG A 137 -4.87 8.98 13.37
C ARG A 137 -6.12 9.77 13.01
N ALA A 138 -6.15 11.06 13.33
CA ALA A 138 -7.28 11.93 13.00
C ALA A 138 -7.51 12.06 11.49
N GLN A 139 -6.43 12.14 10.70
CA GLN A 139 -6.49 12.16 9.24
C GLN A 139 -7.08 10.86 8.67
N LEU A 140 -6.63 9.70 9.16
CA LEU A 140 -7.16 8.41 8.73
C LEU A 140 -8.63 8.24 9.13
N LEU A 141 -9.00 8.60 10.36
CA LEU A 141 -10.40 8.53 10.81
C LEU A 141 -11.30 9.37 9.92
N LYS A 142 -10.91 10.62 9.62
CA LYS A 142 -11.63 11.49 8.70
C LYS A 142 -11.76 10.88 7.30
N ALA A 143 -10.70 10.27 6.78
CA ALA A 143 -10.74 9.63 5.46
C ALA A 143 -11.69 8.41 5.43
N LEU A 144 -11.77 7.64 6.53
CA LEU A 144 -12.67 6.50 6.65
C LEU A 144 -14.15 6.91 6.74
N GLU A 145 -14.43 8.08 7.34
CA GLU A 145 -15.79 8.61 7.49
C GLU A 145 -16.33 9.31 6.24
N GLN A 146 -15.46 9.62 5.28
CA GLN A 146 -15.80 10.33 4.05
C GLN A 146 -15.88 9.39 2.84
N ALA A 147 -16.62 9.82 1.81
CA ALA A 147 -16.54 9.18 0.51
C ALA A 147 -15.14 9.42 -0.09
N ASP A 148 -14.49 8.34 -0.54
CA ASP A 148 -13.19 8.46 -1.20
C ASP A 148 -13.38 9.09 -2.58
N SER A 149 -12.68 10.21 -2.83
CA SER A 149 -12.80 10.97 -4.09
C SER A 149 -12.27 10.21 -5.31
N TYR A 150 -11.55 9.12 -5.09
CA TYR A 150 -10.92 8.26 -6.09
C TYR A 150 -11.47 6.83 -6.04
N ALA A 151 -12.66 6.60 -5.49
CA ALA A 151 -13.26 5.26 -5.36
C ALA A 151 -13.26 4.42 -6.66
N LYS A 152 -13.37 5.06 -7.84
CA LYS A 152 -13.33 4.39 -9.16
C LYS A 152 -11.96 3.81 -9.54
N HIS A 153 -10.89 4.22 -8.86
CA HIS A 153 -9.51 3.82 -9.15
C HIS A 153 -9.04 2.62 -8.35
N TYR A 154 -9.90 2.08 -7.46
CA TYR A 154 -9.62 0.83 -6.78
C TYR A 154 -9.86 -0.36 -7.74
N PRO A 155 -9.12 -1.47 -7.60
CA PRO A 155 -8.18 -1.76 -6.52
C PRO A 155 -6.82 -1.06 -6.66
N LEU A 156 -6.19 -0.75 -5.53
CA LEU A 156 -4.89 -0.10 -5.48
C LEU A 156 -3.83 -0.99 -4.79
N PRO A 157 -2.55 -0.87 -5.18
CA PRO A 157 -1.47 -1.70 -4.62
C PRO A 157 -1.09 -1.32 -3.19
N ALA A 158 -1.24 -2.26 -2.26
CA ALA A 158 -0.75 -2.16 -0.88
C ALA A 158 0.52 -3.00 -0.69
N ILE A 159 1.61 -2.33 -0.28
CA ILE A 159 2.91 -2.99 -0.11
C ILE A 159 3.06 -3.75 1.21
N ASN A 160 2.41 -3.32 2.30
CA ASN A 160 2.58 -3.88 3.66
C ASN A 160 1.25 -3.97 4.44
N SER A 161 0.13 -4.35 3.80
CA SER A 161 -1.15 -4.50 4.52
C SER A 161 -1.03 -5.53 5.64
N PHE A 162 -1.50 -5.20 6.84
CA PHE A 162 -1.53 -6.15 7.94
C PHE A 162 -2.67 -7.16 7.79
N CYS A 163 -3.82 -6.72 7.28
CA CYS A 163 -4.95 -7.63 7.10
C CYS A 163 -4.80 -8.56 5.90
N PHE A 164 -4.10 -8.15 4.82
CA PHE A 164 -4.23 -8.85 3.53
C PHE A 164 -2.92 -9.24 2.87
N LYS A 165 -1.75 -8.89 3.45
CA LYS A 165 -0.46 -9.36 2.96
C LYS A 165 0.21 -10.25 4.02
N PRO A 166 0.40 -11.55 3.76
CA PRO A 166 1.13 -12.42 4.66
C PRO A 166 2.56 -11.91 4.88
N ALA A 167 3.03 -11.95 6.13
CA ALA A 167 4.41 -11.60 6.48
C ALA A 167 5.45 -12.67 6.06
N HIS A 168 5.03 -13.71 5.33
CA HIS A 168 5.88 -14.84 4.97
C HIS A 168 6.87 -14.47 3.87
N ILE A 169 8.15 -14.77 4.09
CA ILE A 169 9.18 -14.71 3.05
C ILE A 169 8.93 -15.88 2.10
N PRO A 170 8.64 -15.63 0.81
CA PRO A 170 8.34 -16.71 -0.12
C PRO A 170 9.54 -17.64 -0.32
N GLU A 171 9.25 -18.91 -0.54
CA GLU A 171 10.26 -19.92 -0.86
C GLU A 171 10.98 -19.59 -2.18
N ILE A 172 12.31 -19.62 -2.16
CA ILE A 172 13.13 -19.43 -3.36
C ILE A 172 13.07 -20.70 -4.19
N LYS A 173 12.34 -20.66 -5.31
CA LYS A 173 12.25 -21.79 -6.25
C LYS A 173 13.43 -21.75 -7.21
N GLN A 174 14.37 -22.67 -7.03
CA GLN A 174 15.50 -22.81 -7.96
C GLN A 174 15.00 -23.12 -9.38
N GLY A 175 15.54 -22.41 -10.37
CA GLY A 175 15.12 -22.52 -11.77
C GLY A 175 13.89 -21.67 -12.14
N GLN A 176 13.27 -20.96 -11.18
CA GLN A 176 12.16 -20.04 -11.42
C GLN A 176 12.44 -18.64 -10.82
N PRO A 177 13.50 -17.95 -11.29
CA PRO A 177 13.87 -16.64 -10.76
C PRO A 177 12.78 -15.57 -10.91
N LEU A 178 12.03 -15.54 -12.02
CA LEU A 178 10.97 -14.55 -12.20
C LEU A 178 9.80 -14.79 -11.27
N ALA A 179 9.37 -16.04 -11.10
CA ALA A 179 8.31 -16.40 -10.15
C ALA A 179 8.70 -16.04 -8.71
N THR A 180 9.96 -16.29 -8.35
CA THR A 180 10.52 -15.90 -7.05
C THR A 180 10.47 -14.38 -6.87
N LEU A 181 10.92 -13.59 -7.85
CA LEU A 181 10.86 -12.12 -7.79
C LEU A 181 9.43 -11.59 -7.68
N LYS A 182 8.47 -12.14 -8.45
CA LYS A 182 7.06 -11.76 -8.34
C LYS A 182 6.54 -11.99 -6.93
N SER A 183 6.84 -13.15 -6.34
CA SER A 183 6.38 -13.46 -4.98
C SER A 183 6.94 -12.52 -3.91
N LEU A 184 8.16 -12.01 -4.10
CA LEU A 184 8.83 -11.10 -3.16
C LEU A 184 8.30 -9.67 -3.25
N TYR A 185 8.11 -9.16 -4.47
CA TYR A 185 7.91 -7.73 -4.71
C TYR A 185 6.50 -7.36 -5.17
N ALA A 186 5.65 -8.31 -5.55
CA ALA A 186 4.28 -7.97 -5.93
C ALA A 186 3.52 -7.38 -4.73
N PRO A 187 2.92 -6.18 -4.88
CA PRO A 187 1.97 -5.68 -3.90
C PRO A 187 0.70 -6.53 -3.96
N VAL A 188 -0.06 -6.54 -2.87
CA VAL A 188 -1.44 -7.04 -2.91
C VAL A 188 -2.34 -5.92 -3.41
N LEU A 189 -3.26 -6.21 -4.32
CA LEU A 189 -4.25 -5.24 -4.79
C LEU A 189 -5.45 -5.27 -3.86
N LEU A 190 -5.74 -4.15 -3.21
CA LEU A 190 -6.86 -4.04 -2.29
C LEU A 190 -7.96 -3.16 -2.88
N ASN A 191 -9.19 -3.62 -2.78
CA ASN A 191 -10.37 -2.80 -3.08
C ASN A 191 -10.60 -1.76 -1.96
N LEU A 192 -11.57 -0.87 -2.16
CA LEU A 192 -11.86 0.21 -1.22
C LEU A 192 -12.26 -0.31 0.18
N GLU A 193 -13.07 -1.37 0.26
CA GLU A 193 -13.51 -1.94 1.55
C GLU A 193 -12.36 -2.63 2.29
N GLN A 194 -11.46 -3.29 1.57
CA GLN A 194 -10.23 -3.85 2.12
C GLN A 194 -9.31 -2.75 2.67
N PHE A 195 -9.16 -1.61 1.97
CA PHE A 195 -8.44 -0.47 2.55
C PHE A 195 -9.13 0.12 3.78
N ARG A 196 -10.47 0.12 3.84
CA ARG A 196 -11.20 0.53 5.05
C ARG A 196 -10.92 -0.42 6.21
N ALA A 197 -10.92 -1.73 5.97
CA ALA A 197 -10.59 -2.73 6.97
C ALA A 197 -9.15 -2.58 7.47
N ASP A 198 -8.17 -2.43 6.57
CA ASP A 198 -6.76 -2.20 6.93
C ASP A 198 -6.60 -0.90 7.72
N GLY A 199 -7.34 0.15 7.36
CA GLY A 199 -7.36 1.43 8.09
C GLY A 199 -7.92 1.32 9.51
N TYR A 200 -9.07 0.67 9.70
CA TYR A 200 -9.61 0.44 11.04
C TYR A 200 -8.70 -0.46 11.88
N TYR A 201 -8.07 -1.47 11.27
CA TYR A 201 -7.09 -2.31 11.95
C TYR A 201 -5.89 -1.48 12.45
N LEU A 202 -5.39 -0.55 11.65
CA LEU A 202 -4.32 0.36 12.08
C LEU A 202 -4.76 1.29 13.23
N LEU A 203 -5.99 1.80 13.20
CA LEU A 203 -6.53 2.62 14.29
C LEU A 203 -6.69 1.81 15.59
N ALA A 204 -7.10 0.54 15.51
CA ALA A 204 -7.15 -0.36 16.65
C ALA A 204 -5.74 -0.65 17.20
N LEU A 205 -4.79 -1.01 16.32
CA LEU A 205 -3.40 -1.31 16.70
C LEU A 205 -2.70 -0.11 17.34
N LYS A 206 -2.91 1.05 16.73
CA LYS A 206 -2.37 2.32 17.16
C LYS A 206 -3.50 3.10 17.83
N SER A 207 -4.16 2.56 18.85
CA SER A 207 -5.05 3.35 19.72
C SER A 207 -4.26 4.00 20.87
N SER A 208 -4.93 4.82 21.69
CA SER A 208 -4.39 5.34 22.95
C SER A 208 -4.35 4.27 24.05
N LEU A 209 -3.62 4.58 25.14
CA LEU A 209 -3.40 3.72 26.31
C LEU A 209 -4.67 3.43 27.12
N ASP A 210 -5.70 4.28 27.03
CA ASP A 210 -7.00 4.06 27.68
C ASP A 210 -7.85 3.01 26.96
N GLY A 211 -7.43 2.54 25.78
CA GLY A 211 -7.90 1.32 25.12
C GLY A 211 -9.37 1.30 24.67
N SER A 212 -10.16 2.32 25.02
CA SER A 212 -11.63 2.27 24.94
C SER A 212 -12.19 2.17 23.53
N THR A 213 -11.47 2.65 22.52
CA THR A 213 -11.93 2.67 21.12
C THR A 213 -11.30 1.59 20.23
N ALA A 214 -10.28 0.87 20.73
CA ALA A 214 -9.66 -0.22 19.96
C ALA A 214 -10.65 -1.37 19.67
N PRO A 215 -11.51 -1.81 20.62
CA PRO A 215 -12.55 -2.78 20.34
C PRO A 215 -13.50 -2.31 19.24
N ASP A 216 -13.97 -1.07 19.30
CA ASP A 216 -14.89 -0.50 18.30
C ASP A 216 -14.30 -0.52 16.89
N TYR A 217 -13.02 -0.14 16.74
CA TYR A 217 -12.35 -0.21 15.45
C TYR A 217 -12.19 -1.65 14.97
N PHE A 218 -11.80 -2.58 15.85
CA PHE A 218 -11.66 -3.98 15.47
C PHE A 218 -13.00 -4.63 15.10
N HIS A 219 -14.09 -4.24 15.75
CA HIS A 219 -15.45 -4.61 15.33
C HIS A 219 -15.77 -4.12 13.92
N LYS A 220 -15.36 -2.90 13.55
CA LYS A 220 -15.51 -2.39 12.17
C LYS A 220 -14.67 -3.20 11.16
N VAL A 221 -13.48 -3.66 11.55
CA VAL A 221 -12.69 -4.59 10.71
C VAL A 221 -13.51 -5.86 10.42
N ARG A 222 -14.04 -6.51 11.46
CA ARG A 222 -14.85 -7.73 11.33
C ARG A 222 -16.14 -7.54 10.54
N ALA A 223 -16.73 -6.36 10.61
CA ALA A 223 -17.92 -6.03 9.81
C ALA A 223 -17.62 -5.85 8.32
N LEU A 224 -16.38 -5.48 7.96
CA LEU A 224 -15.95 -5.29 6.58
C LEU A 224 -15.34 -6.55 5.97
N THR A 225 -14.69 -7.39 6.78
CA THR A 225 -14.02 -8.59 6.29
C THR A 225 -13.88 -9.66 7.37
N ALA A 226 -14.01 -10.93 6.97
CA ALA A 226 -13.64 -12.08 7.78
C ALA A 226 -12.19 -12.53 7.54
N ASP A 227 -11.53 -12.02 6.49
CA ASP A 227 -10.25 -12.52 5.99
C ASP A 227 -9.04 -11.71 6.50
N CYS A 228 -9.22 -10.82 7.48
CA CYS A 228 -8.09 -10.09 8.06
C CYS A 228 -7.16 -11.04 8.80
N LEU A 229 -5.87 -11.04 8.44
CA LEU A 229 -4.85 -11.94 9.00
C LEU A 229 -4.52 -11.71 10.48
N ASP A 230 -4.82 -10.52 11.04
CA ASP A 230 -4.52 -10.11 12.42
C ASP A 230 -3.11 -10.53 12.91
N PRO A 231 -2.02 -10.10 12.24
CA PRO A 231 -0.66 -10.53 12.59
C PRO A 231 -0.21 -10.07 13.99
N MET A 232 -0.90 -9.09 14.59
CA MET A 232 -0.60 -8.59 15.93
C MET A 232 -1.44 -9.27 17.01
N SER A 233 -2.35 -10.17 16.63
CA SER A 233 -3.29 -10.84 17.55
C SER A 233 -4.14 -9.85 18.36
N LEU A 234 -4.60 -8.77 17.73
CA LEU A 234 -5.44 -7.75 18.34
C LEU A 234 -6.73 -8.34 18.90
N GLU A 235 -7.33 -9.34 18.25
CA GLU A 235 -8.51 -10.03 18.77
C GLU A 235 -8.24 -10.56 20.19
N ARG A 236 -7.14 -11.29 20.34
CA ARG A 236 -6.74 -11.85 21.64
C ARG A 236 -6.41 -10.77 22.66
N MET A 237 -5.82 -9.66 22.23
CA MET A 237 -5.49 -8.54 23.12
C MET A 237 -6.74 -7.84 23.64
N ILE A 238 -7.73 -7.64 22.77
CA ILE A 238 -9.02 -7.02 23.10
C ILE A 238 -9.81 -7.93 24.04
N ASP A 239 -9.95 -9.22 23.70
CA ASP A 239 -10.67 -10.20 24.54
C ASP A 239 -10.06 -10.28 25.96
N ALA A 240 -8.73 -10.27 26.06
CA ALA A 240 -8.03 -10.30 27.34
C ALA A 240 -8.21 -9.02 28.16
N ALA A 241 -8.40 -7.87 27.52
CA ALA A 241 -8.66 -6.60 28.19
C ALA A 241 -10.09 -6.55 28.74
N GLU A 242 -11.08 -7.00 27.96
CA GLU A 242 -12.49 -7.08 28.37
C GLU A 242 -12.69 -8.05 29.54
N GLN A 243 -12.03 -9.22 29.52
CA GLN A 243 -12.08 -10.20 30.61
C GLN A 243 -11.43 -9.71 31.92
N LYS A 244 -10.56 -8.69 31.86
CA LYS A 244 -9.97 -8.04 33.05
C LYS A 244 -10.77 -6.85 33.57
N ALA A 245 -11.77 -6.39 32.80
CA ALA A 245 -12.66 -5.29 33.16
C ALA A 245 -14.11 -5.70 33.54
N PRO A 246 -14.42 -6.88 34.11
CA PRO A 246 -15.78 -7.16 34.56
C PRO A 246 -16.04 -6.44 35.90
N GLY A 247 -16.73 -5.30 35.85
CA GLY A 247 -17.37 -4.70 37.03
C GLY A 247 -16.82 -3.36 37.51
N LEU A 248 -16.75 -2.35 36.64
CA LEU A 248 -16.84 -0.94 37.03
C LEU A 248 -18.18 -0.37 36.58
#